data_AF-A0A0G0LN82-F1
#
_entry.id   AF-A0A0G0LN82-F1
#
_cell.length_a   1.000
_cell.length_b   1.000
_cell.length_c   1.000
_cell.angle_alpha   90.00
_cell.angle_beta   90.00
_cell.angle_gamma   90.00
#
_symmetry.space_group_name_H-M   'P 1'
#
loop_
_entity.id
_entity.type
_entity.pdbx_description
1 polymer ?
#
loop_
_entity_poly.entity_id
_entity_poly.type
_entity_poly.pdbx_seq_one_letter_code
_entity_poly.pdbx_strand_id
1 'polypeptide(L)'
;RVLNSSGEGDVYDVYRAINYAIKNKANIINMSFVGVDDSALLRDIIKQAYDAGILVVVAAGNTDPDQTGKDFQKIKMYPVCSDSGSDMNFVIGVASIGKNNRRSLFSNYGDNCVDISAPGEEFYGVSMYNSSLSDFSTYYGGYWSGTSLSAPLVSGALAMIKSVRPDLNNKQLIEALIKGADKTSGEGLGAGKLNVYNSLTYALAYRVGEPEMREKNINLLVSALGFESFPQIKIFKNDDTVFKSFFSYSPTFKGSINIAVGDVDGDLIDEVVTGAGYGGGPHVRILDINGHVESQFFAFEKMSRSGVNIALGDIDGDKKYEIIAGAGKKAKPMVKIFSSNGALVGSFMAYAENFLGGVNVASGDINGDGKDEIITGPGQGGGPHIRIFDLKGNILGQFFAFNKDSRSGVLVSAGDLNNDIYDEIVVTPEGKGSPQVRIFRPTNFGIISEFFAFDPGFFYGVYTTIGDIDNDGENEIIAGAGIGGNAFIRIFKWDGTFKKQILAHPDFYKGGVRVSLMKYGQ
;
A
#
# COMPACT_ATOMS: atom_id res chain seq x y z
N ARG A 1 6.13 -37.64 -18.39
CA ARG A 1 7.44 -37.90 -17.72
C ARG A 1 8.52 -37.37 -18.65
N VAL A 2 9.41 -36.52 -18.16
CA VAL A 2 10.48 -35.88 -18.97
C VAL A 2 11.89 -36.26 -18.52
N LEU A 3 12.01 -36.97 -17.40
CA LEU A 3 13.28 -37.47 -16.89
C LEU A 3 13.30 -39.00 -16.94
N ASN A 4 14.45 -39.57 -17.27
CA ASN A 4 14.70 -41.02 -17.26
C ASN A 4 14.80 -41.55 -15.80
N SER A 5 15.27 -42.78 -15.61
CA SER A 5 15.45 -43.37 -14.27
C SER A 5 16.62 -42.79 -13.48
N SER A 6 17.55 -42.12 -14.16
CA SER A 6 18.71 -41.45 -13.58
C SER A 6 18.45 -39.98 -13.23
N GLY A 7 17.23 -39.47 -13.50
CA GLY A 7 16.88 -38.07 -13.28
C GLY A 7 17.35 -37.13 -14.38
N GLU A 8 17.78 -37.65 -15.53
CA GLU A 8 18.26 -36.86 -16.67
C GLU A 8 17.17 -36.73 -17.74
N GLY A 9 17.16 -35.61 -18.45
CA GLY A 9 16.25 -35.36 -19.57
C GLY A 9 16.80 -34.28 -20.49
N ASP A 10 16.15 -34.09 -21.64
CA ASP A 10 16.52 -33.05 -22.59
C ASP A 10 15.48 -31.92 -22.67
N VAL A 11 15.93 -30.78 -23.20
CA VAL A 11 15.08 -29.57 -23.33
C VAL A 11 13.86 -29.82 -24.22
N TYR A 12 13.97 -30.67 -25.23
CA TYR A 12 12.87 -30.94 -26.15
C TYR A 12 11.74 -31.72 -25.47
N ASP A 13 12.06 -32.67 -24.60
CA ASP A 13 11.09 -33.38 -23.76
C ASP A 13 10.38 -32.46 -22.78
N VAL A 14 11.12 -31.54 -22.16
CA VAL A 14 10.55 -30.52 -21.28
C VAL A 14 9.61 -29.59 -22.05
N TYR A 15 10.02 -29.12 -23.23
CA TYR A 15 9.18 -28.33 -24.13
C TYR A 15 7.87 -29.05 -24.47
N ARG A 16 7.94 -30.33 -24.87
CA ARG A 16 6.75 -31.13 -25.19
C ARG A 16 5.82 -31.29 -23.98
N ALA A 17 6.37 -31.45 -22.79
CA ALA A 17 5.58 -31.59 -21.57
C ALA A 17 4.91 -30.27 -21.12
N ILE A 18 5.60 -29.13 -21.24
CA ILE A 18 4.99 -27.82 -20.96
C ILE A 18 3.87 -27.55 -21.97
N ASN A 19 4.10 -27.81 -23.26
CA ASN A 19 3.05 -27.69 -24.27
C ASN A 19 1.85 -28.62 -23.98
N TYR A 20 2.11 -29.85 -23.51
CA TYR A 20 1.05 -30.75 -23.03
C TYR A 20 0.30 -30.16 -21.84
N ALA A 21 0.99 -29.58 -20.85
CA ALA A 21 0.37 -28.95 -19.69
C ALA A 21 -0.49 -27.73 -20.06
N ILE A 22 -0.02 -26.88 -20.99
CA ILE A 22 -0.79 -25.76 -21.56
C ILE A 22 -2.06 -26.27 -22.23
N LYS A 23 -1.95 -27.28 -23.11
CA LYS A 23 -3.11 -27.86 -23.80
C LYS A 23 -4.15 -28.46 -22.85
N ASN A 24 -3.70 -28.99 -21.71
CA ASN A 24 -4.57 -29.55 -20.69
C ASN A 24 -5.00 -28.53 -19.62
N LYS A 25 -4.66 -27.25 -19.79
CA LYS A 25 -5.03 -26.16 -18.87
C LYS A 25 -4.61 -26.42 -17.43
N ALA A 26 -3.41 -26.98 -17.23
CA ALA A 26 -2.84 -27.09 -15.90
C ALA A 26 -2.76 -25.71 -15.24
N ASN A 27 -2.98 -25.61 -13.93
CA ASN A 27 -2.88 -24.32 -13.24
C ASN A 27 -1.46 -23.98 -12.79
N ILE A 28 -0.67 -25.01 -12.48
CA ILE A 28 0.68 -24.90 -11.92
C ILE A 28 1.55 -26.01 -12.52
N ILE A 29 2.78 -25.68 -12.91
CA ILE A 29 3.81 -26.62 -13.35
C ILE A 29 4.96 -26.56 -12.35
N ASN A 30 5.29 -27.71 -11.74
CA ASN A 30 6.46 -27.86 -10.89
C ASN A 30 7.63 -28.48 -11.67
N MET A 31 8.79 -27.83 -11.67
CA MET A 31 10.03 -28.30 -12.29
C MET A 31 11.11 -28.49 -11.22
N SER A 32 11.27 -29.72 -10.75
CA SER A 32 12.27 -30.08 -9.73
C SER A 32 13.64 -30.45 -10.34
N PHE A 33 14.09 -29.71 -11.36
CA PHE A 33 15.37 -29.93 -12.07
C PHE A 33 15.98 -28.60 -12.53
N VAL A 34 17.30 -28.60 -12.76
CA VAL A 34 18.04 -27.47 -13.36
C VAL A 34 19.18 -27.99 -14.25
N GLY A 35 19.66 -27.14 -15.15
CA GLY A 35 20.85 -27.32 -16.00
C GLY A 35 21.67 -26.02 -16.10
N VAL A 36 22.81 -26.10 -16.78
CA VAL A 36 23.73 -24.94 -16.95
C VAL A 36 23.47 -24.14 -18.22
N ASP A 37 22.86 -24.76 -19.22
CA ASP A 37 22.67 -24.14 -20.54
C ASP A 37 21.39 -23.31 -20.60
N ASP A 38 21.54 -22.06 -21.06
CA ASP A 38 20.41 -21.20 -21.37
C ASP A 38 19.82 -21.59 -22.73
N SER A 39 18.52 -21.88 -22.75
CA SER A 39 17.80 -22.24 -23.96
C SER A 39 16.65 -21.28 -24.21
N ALA A 40 16.73 -20.53 -25.31
CA ALA A 40 15.63 -19.68 -25.77
C ALA A 40 14.33 -20.48 -25.93
N LEU A 41 14.42 -21.71 -26.48
CA LEU A 41 13.26 -22.60 -26.64
C LEU A 41 12.57 -22.91 -25.31
N LEU A 42 13.35 -23.21 -24.26
CA LEU A 42 12.81 -23.50 -22.93
C LEU A 42 12.23 -22.25 -22.29
N ARG A 43 12.93 -21.12 -22.40
CA ARG A 43 12.48 -19.83 -21.87
C ARG A 43 11.16 -19.40 -22.50
N ASP A 44 11.06 -19.48 -23.82
CA ASP A 44 9.88 -19.06 -24.58
C ASP A 44 8.65 -19.91 -24.24
N ILE A 45 8.81 -21.23 -24.07
CA ILE A 45 7.67 -22.09 -23.72
C ILE A 45 7.24 -21.94 -22.25
N ILE A 46 8.18 -21.64 -21.35
CA ILE A 46 7.86 -21.28 -19.95
C ILE A 46 7.07 -19.98 -19.93
N LYS A 47 7.53 -18.97 -20.66
CA LYS A 47 6.81 -17.70 -20.78
C LYS A 47 5.42 -17.91 -21.39
N GLN A 48 5.28 -18.75 -22.42
CA GLN A 48 3.97 -19.09 -22.98
C GLN A 48 3.04 -19.78 -21.97
N ALA A 49 3.57 -20.62 -21.07
CA ALA A 49 2.78 -21.19 -19.99
C ALA A 49 2.30 -20.10 -19.01
N TYR A 50 3.20 -19.19 -18.63
CA TYR A 50 2.86 -18.05 -17.79
C TYR A 50 1.78 -17.15 -18.43
N ASP A 51 1.96 -16.77 -19.69
CA ASP A 51 0.99 -15.96 -20.45
C ASP A 51 -0.38 -16.66 -20.57
N ALA A 52 -0.41 -18.00 -20.52
CA ALA A 52 -1.63 -18.80 -20.48
C ALA A 52 -2.27 -18.93 -19.07
N GLY A 53 -1.78 -18.19 -18.07
CA GLY A 53 -2.30 -18.19 -16.69
C GLY A 53 -1.83 -19.38 -15.84
N ILE A 54 -0.70 -20.00 -16.23
CA ILE A 54 -0.11 -21.16 -15.55
C ILE A 54 1.12 -20.70 -14.77
N LEU A 55 1.15 -20.96 -13.47
CA LEU A 55 2.33 -20.66 -12.65
C LEU A 55 3.42 -21.70 -12.88
N VAL A 56 4.68 -21.27 -13.00
CA VAL A 56 5.82 -22.17 -13.18
C VAL A 56 6.75 -22.06 -11.98
N VAL A 57 6.85 -23.13 -11.21
CA VAL A 57 7.67 -23.21 -9.99
C VAL A 57 8.89 -24.07 -10.26
N VAL A 58 10.08 -23.54 -10.00
CA VAL A 58 11.35 -24.17 -10.38
C VAL A 58 12.26 -24.27 -9.16
N ALA A 59 12.84 -25.45 -8.94
CA ALA A 59 13.86 -25.64 -7.90
C ALA A 59 15.14 -24.86 -8.24
N ALA A 60 15.79 -24.25 -7.24
CA ALA A 60 17.08 -23.57 -7.45
C ALA A 60 18.22 -24.53 -7.81
N GLY A 61 18.06 -25.82 -7.52
CA GLY A 61 19.09 -26.83 -7.72
C GLY A 61 20.06 -26.92 -6.56
N ASN A 62 20.87 -27.98 -6.59
CA ASN A 62 21.72 -28.38 -5.48
C ASN A 62 23.16 -28.65 -5.96
N THR A 63 24.12 -28.44 -5.08
CA THR A 63 25.44 -29.10 -5.13
C THR A 63 25.39 -30.42 -4.36
N ASP A 64 26.53 -31.12 -4.27
CA ASP A 64 26.65 -32.25 -3.33
C ASP A 64 26.30 -31.80 -1.90
N PRO A 65 25.72 -32.67 -1.05
CA PRO A 65 25.22 -32.30 0.28
C PRO A 65 26.22 -31.59 1.19
N ASP A 66 27.51 -31.93 1.07
CA ASP A 66 28.60 -31.35 1.88
C ASP A 66 29.26 -30.11 1.24
N GLN A 67 28.78 -29.69 0.07
CA GLN A 67 29.28 -28.53 -0.66
C GLN A 67 28.34 -27.35 -0.55
N THR A 68 28.92 -26.16 -0.52
CA THR A 68 28.16 -24.92 -0.59
C THR A 68 27.53 -24.76 -1.97
N GLY A 69 26.21 -24.58 -2.00
CA GLY A 69 25.45 -24.26 -3.19
C GLY A 69 25.98 -23.04 -3.95
N LYS A 70 25.65 -22.96 -5.24
CA LYS A 70 26.14 -21.92 -6.15
C LYS A 70 25.38 -20.61 -5.96
N ASP A 71 26.12 -19.52 -6.08
CA ASP A 71 25.62 -18.14 -6.10
C ASP A 71 25.26 -17.75 -7.54
N PHE A 72 24.00 -17.41 -7.79
CA PHE A 72 23.49 -17.04 -9.11
C PHE A 72 24.02 -15.70 -9.62
N GLN A 73 24.66 -14.87 -8.78
CA GLN A 73 25.44 -13.72 -9.26
C GLN A 73 26.69 -14.16 -10.05
N LYS A 74 27.19 -15.37 -9.79
CA LYS A 74 28.41 -15.91 -10.41
C LYS A 74 28.10 -16.94 -11.48
N ILE A 75 27.19 -17.86 -11.19
CA ILE A 75 26.87 -19.00 -12.07
C ILE A 75 25.36 -19.15 -12.11
N LYS A 76 24.74 -18.74 -13.22
CA LYS A 76 23.31 -18.93 -13.45
C LYS A 76 22.99 -20.40 -13.73
N MET A 77 21.80 -20.82 -13.33
CA MET A 77 21.23 -22.14 -13.62
C MET A 77 19.86 -21.96 -14.28
N TYR A 78 19.46 -22.87 -15.16
CA TYR A 78 18.23 -22.77 -15.94
C TYR A 78 17.34 -24.00 -15.73
N PRO A 79 16.00 -23.85 -15.72
CA PRO A 79 15.27 -22.63 -16.04
C PRO A 79 15.06 -21.66 -14.87
N VAL A 80 15.65 -21.89 -13.68
CA VAL A 80 15.39 -21.02 -12.51
C VAL A 80 15.78 -19.56 -12.74
N CYS A 81 16.83 -19.28 -13.51
CA CYS A 81 17.23 -17.92 -13.91
C CYS A 81 16.66 -17.47 -15.26
N SER A 82 15.62 -18.12 -15.81
CA SER A 82 15.13 -17.85 -17.17
C SER A 82 14.51 -16.46 -17.35
N ASP A 83 14.02 -15.84 -16.29
CA ASP A 83 13.49 -14.46 -16.26
C ASP A 83 14.42 -13.48 -15.54
N SER A 84 15.63 -13.92 -15.17
CA SER A 84 16.63 -13.07 -14.52
C SER A 84 17.00 -11.88 -15.41
N GLY A 85 16.63 -10.68 -14.97
CA GLY A 85 16.80 -9.43 -15.73
C GLY A 85 15.61 -9.03 -16.61
N SER A 86 14.45 -9.70 -16.45
CA SER A 86 13.17 -9.29 -17.01
C SER A 86 12.38 -8.46 -15.98
N ASP A 87 11.53 -7.56 -16.46
CA ASP A 87 10.53 -6.86 -15.63
C ASP A 87 9.33 -7.77 -15.26
N MET A 88 9.24 -8.95 -15.88
CA MET A 88 8.20 -9.95 -15.61
C MET A 88 8.77 -11.13 -14.83
N ASN A 89 8.14 -11.46 -13.71
CA ASN A 89 8.40 -12.69 -12.97
C ASN A 89 7.51 -13.81 -13.52
N PHE A 90 8.08 -14.65 -14.40
CA PHE A 90 7.39 -15.79 -15.00
C PHE A 90 7.96 -17.15 -14.54
N VAL A 91 8.97 -17.14 -13.67
CA VAL A 91 9.54 -18.31 -13.00
C VAL A 91 9.61 -18.05 -11.51
N ILE A 92 8.94 -18.90 -10.72
CA ILE A 92 9.04 -18.86 -9.25
C ILE A 92 10.19 -19.77 -8.83
N GLY A 93 11.36 -19.18 -8.59
CA GLY A 93 12.56 -19.87 -8.13
C GLY A 93 12.53 -20.17 -6.63
N VAL A 94 12.79 -21.43 -6.28
CA VAL A 94 12.65 -21.93 -4.89
C VAL A 94 13.96 -22.48 -4.34
N ALA A 95 14.50 -21.81 -3.32
CA ALA A 95 15.64 -22.29 -2.54
C ALA A 95 15.24 -23.20 -1.38
N SER A 96 16.20 -23.97 -0.87
CA SER A 96 16.02 -24.87 0.28
C SER A 96 16.54 -24.25 1.56
N ILE A 97 15.77 -24.40 2.63
CA ILE A 97 16.17 -24.07 4.00
C ILE A 97 16.05 -25.29 4.92
N GLY A 98 16.88 -25.28 5.96
CA GLY A 98 16.86 -26.27 7.03
C GLY A 98 15.96 -25.88 8.21
N LYS A 99 15.93 -26.73 9.23
CA LYS A 99 15.10 -26.55 10.46
C LYS A 99 15.44 -25.27 11.24
N ASN A 100 16.63 -24.72 11.05
CA ASN A 100 17.09 -23.47 11.67
C ASN A 100 16.72 -22.22 10.87
N ASN A 101 15.87 -22.34 9.83
CA ASN A 101 15.49 -21.28 8.89
C ASN A 101 16.69 -20.61 8.19
N ARG A 102 17.81 -21.34 8.07
CA ARG A 102 18.95 -20.93 7.24
C ARG A 102 18.97 -21.71 5.96
N ARG A 103 19.60 -21.13 4.93
CA ARG A 103 19.86 -21.82 3.65
C ARG A 103 20.49 -23.19 3.91
N SER A 104 19.92 -24.23 3.32
CA SER A 104 20.54 -25.55 3.30
C SER A 104 21.88 -25.47 2.59
N LEU A 105 22.93 -26.09 3.14
CA LEU A 105 24.31 -25.93 2.64
C LEU A 105 24.40 -26.13 1.12
N PHE A 106 23.76 -27.18 0.61
CA PHE A 106 23.72 -27.56 -0.80
C PHE A 106 22.88 -26.67 -1.72
N SER A 107 21.99 -25.82 -1.19
CA SER A 107 21.02 -25.08 -2.01
C SER A 107 21.71 -23.98 -2.80
N ASN A 108 21.52 -23.92 -4.11
CA ASN A 108 21.85 -22.71 -4.87
C ASN A 108 20.97 -21.52 -4.38
N TYR A 109 21.44 -20.30 -4.60
CA TYR A 109 20.83 -19.09 -4.04
C TYR A 109 21.13 -17.83 -4.87
N GLY A 110 20.37 -16.77 -4.63
CA GLY A 110 20.57 -15.44 -5.22
C GLY A 110 19.25 -14.81 -5.65
N ASP A 111 18.95 -13.62 -5.12
CA ASP A 111 17.62 -12.97 -5.23
C ASP A 111 17.23 -12.58 -6.68
N ASN A 112 18.19 -12.60 -7.61
CA ASN A 112 17.93 -12.38 -9.04
C ASN A 112 17.29 -13.58 -9.76
N CYS A 113 17.23 -14.75 -9.12
CA CYS A 113 16.56 -15.95 -9.65
C CYS A 113 15.79 -16.74 -8.57
N VAL A 114 15.83 -16.32 -7.31
CA VAL A 114 15.13 -16.99 -6.20
C VAL A 114 14.13 -16.02 -5.62
N ASP A 115 12.84 -16.37 -5.71
CA ASP A 115 11.75 -15.53 -5.20
C ASP A 115 11.39 -15.88 -3.77
N ILE A 116 11.56 -17.15 -3.38
CA ILE A 116 11.17 -17.66 -2.08
C ILE A 116 11.99 -18.90 -1.70
N SER A 117 11.98 -19.24 -0.42
CA SER A 117 12.56 -20.47 0.10
C SER A 117 11.54 -21.31 0.84
N ALA A 118 11.74 -22.63 0.86
CA ALA A 118 10.89 -23.55 1.60
C ALA A 118 11.71 -24.70 2.21
N PRO A 119 11.22 -25.36 3.27
CA PRO A 119 11.92 -26.49 3.86
C PRO A 119 12.29 -27.54 2.81
N GLY A 120 13.54 -28.00 2.84
CA GLY A 120 14.03 -28.98 1.87
C GLY A 120 15.01 -30.00 2.44
N GLU A 121 15.10 -30.13 3.76
CA GLU A 121 15.96 -31.11 4.44
C GLU A 121 15.14 -32.23 5.11
N GLU A 122 15.66 -33.45 5.03
CA GLU A 122 15.18 -34.61 5.81
C GLU A 122 13.69 -34.96 5.59
N PHE A 123 13.20 -34.86 4.35
CA PHE A 123 11.82 -35.17 4.00
C PHE A 123 11.54 -36.67 3.99
N TYR A 124 10.53 -37.06 4.76
CA TYR A 124 9.92 -38.38 4.69
C TYR A 124 8.65 -38.30 3.83
N GLY A 125 8.50 -39.21 2.86
CA GLY A 125 7.41 -39.11 1.90
C GLY A 125 7.15 -40.40 1.14
N VAL A 126 6.37 -40.28 0.07
CA VAL A 126 6.06 -41.41 -0.82
C VAL A 126 7.34 -41.87 -1.50
N SER A 127 7.59 -43.18 -1.45
CA SER A 127 8.77 -43.79 -2.06
C SER A 127 8.65 -43.81 -3.59
N MET A 128 9.77 -43.74 -4.29
CA MET A 128 9.81 -43.82 -5.75
C MET A 128 10.13 -45.25 -6.20
N TYR A 129 9.56 -45.66 -7.34
CA TYR A 129 9.93 -46.92 -7.97
C TYR A 129 11.40 -46.88 -8.39
N ASN A 130 12.18 -47.85 -7.93
CA ASN A 130 13.59 -48.03 -8.29
C ASN A 130 13.72 -49.37 -9.02
N SER A 131 14.07 -49.33 -10.31
CA SER A 131 14.23 -50.52 -11.14
C SER A 131 15.36 -51.44 -10.70
N SER A 132 16.25 -50.97 -9.81
CA SER A 132 17.31 -51.77 -9.19
C SER A 132 16.83 -52.59 -7.99
N LEU A 133 15.59 -52.39 -7.51
CA LEU A 133 14.97 -53.18 -6.45
C LEU A 133 14.09 -54.26 -7.08
N SER A 134 14.18 -55.49 -6.55
CA SER A 134 13.42 -56.63 -7.08
C SER A 134 11.91 -56.50 -6.86
N ASP A 135 11.49 -55.79 -5.81
CA ASP A 135 10.08 -55.58 -5.46
C ASP A 135 9.83 -54.16 -4.92
N PHE A 136 8.67 -53.56 -5.24
CA PHE A 136 8.22 -52.29 -4.68
C PHE A 136 7.48 -52.50 -3.35
N SER A 137 8.20 -52.94 -2.31
CA SER A 137 7.62 -53.30 -1.00
C SER A 137 7.49 -52.14 -0.01
N THR A 138 8.11 -50.99 -0.29
CA THR A 138 8.18 -49.85 0.63
C THR A 138 7.45 -48.65 0.02
N TYR A 139 6.26 -48.32 0.55
CA TYR A 139 5.41 -47.24 0.04
C TYR A 139 5.82 -45.86 0.53
N TYR A 140 6.41 -45.77 1.73
CA TYR A 140 6.88 -44.52 2.33
C TYR A 140 8.31 -44.70 2.85
N GLY A 141 9.14 -43.69 2.66
CA GLY A 141 10.54 -43.67 3.04
C GLY A 141 11.14 -42.29 2.86
N GLY A 142 12.43 -42.13 3.14
CA GLY A 142 13.11 -40.89 2.81
C GLY A 142 14.16 -40.47 3.82
N TYR A 143 14.01 -39.25 4.33
CA TYR A 143 15.08 -38.32 4.72
C TYR A 143 15.79 -37.68 3.51
N TRP A 144 15.04 -37.49 2.42
CA TRP A 144 15.54 -36.83 1.21
C TRP A 144 15.80 -35.35 1.49
N SER A 145 16.87 -34.82 0.90
CA SER A 145 17.19 -33.41 0.97
C SER A 145 17.42 -32.84 -0.42
N GLY A 146 16.88 -31.66 -0.70
CA GLY A 146 17.03 -30.98 -1.98
C GLY A 146 15.99 -29.89 -2.22
N THR A 147 16.36 -28.88 -3.01
CA THR A 147 15.43 -27.88 -3.56
C THR A 147 14.29 -28.50 -4.37
N SER A 148 14.50 -29.70 -4.92
CA SER A 148 13.49 -30.53 -5.57
C SER A 148 12.31 -30.89 -4.65
N LEU A 149 12.45 -30.75 -3.33
CA LEU A 149 11.41 -30.95 -2.32
C LEU A 149 10.81 -29.62 -1.85
N SER A 150 11.59 -28.53 -1.87
CA SER A 150 11.11 -27.18 -1.58
C SER A 150 10.12 -26.69 -2.66
N ALA A 151 10.45 -26.86 -3.95
CA ALA A 151 9.61 -26.43 -5.08
C ALA A 151 8.17 -27.00 -5.05
N PRO A 152 7.94 -28.31 -4.78
CA PRO A 152 6.57 -28.84 -4.71
C PRO A 152 5.79 -28.34 -3.48
N LEU A 153 6.44 -27.92 -2.39
CA LEU A 153 5.73 -27.29 -1.26
C LEU A 153 5.16 -25.93 -1.67
N VAL A 154 5.96 -25.12 -2.37
CA VAL A 154 5.51 -23.85 -2.93
C VAL A 154 4.40 -24.07 -3.96
N SER A 155 4.55 -25.07 -4.83
CA SER A 155 3.51 -25.46 -5.79
C SER A 155 2.20 -25.88 -5.09
N GLY A 156 2.29 -26.63 -3.99
CA GLY A 156 1.13 -27.02 -3.19
C GLY A 156 0.46 -25.84 -2.50
N ALA A 157 1.25 -24.88 -1.99
CA ALA A 157 0.72 -23.65 -1.40
C ALA A 157 -0.03 -22.81 -2.44
N LEU A 158 0.55 -22.60 -3.62
CA LEU A 158 -0.11 -21.90 -4.72
C LEU A 158 -1.38 -22.62 -5.18
N ALA A 159 -1.38 -23.96 -5.20
CA ALA A 159 -2.57 -24.75 -5.52
C ALA A 159 -3.69 -24.52 -4.50
N MET A 160 -3.34 -24.50 -3.21
CA MET A 160 -4.29 -24.20 -2.13
C MET A 160 -4.85 -22.78 -2.26
N ILE A 161 -4.00 -21.78 -2.48
CA ILE A 161 -4.43 -20.38 -2.67
C ILE A 161 -5.38 -20.28 -3.87
N LYS A 162 -4.99 -20.79 -5.03
CA LYS A 162 -5.79 -20.73 -6.26
C LYS A 162 -7.11 -21.52 -6.15
N SER A 163 -7.19 -22.53 -5.28
CA SER A 163 -8.42 -23.25 -5.02
C SER A 163 -9.48 -22.41 -4.29
N VAL A 164 -9.05 -21.46 -3.47
CA VAL A 164 -9.92 -20.55 -2.71
C VAL A 164 -10.15 -19.24 -3.46
N ARG A 165 -9.14 -18.78 -4.20
CA ARG A 165 -9.14 -17.57 -5.00
C ARG A 165 -8.81 -17.86 -6.48
N PRO A 166 -9.70 -18.56 -7.20
CA PRO A 166 -9.50 -18.90 -8.61
C PRO A 166 -9.56 -17.68 -9.54
N ASP A 167 -10.02 -16.54 -9.01
CA ASP A 167 -10.15 -15.23 -9.65
C ASP A 167 -8.82 -14.45 -9.73
N LEU A 168 -7.81 -14.83 -8.94
CA LEU A 168 -6.51 -14.16 -8.97
C LEU A 168 -5.66 -14.56 -10.17
N ASN A 169 -5.02 -13.58 -10.78
CA ASN A 169 -4.06 -13.79 -11.87
C ASN A 169 -2.69 -14.26 -11.32
N ASN A 170 -1.77 -14.62 -12.21
CA ASN A 170 -0.46 -15.15 -11.81
C ASN A 170 0.34 -14.20 -10.91
N LYS A 171 0.36 -12.92 -11.23
CA LYS A 171 1.12 -11.91 -10.48
C LYS A 171 0.56 -11.71 -9.07
N GLN A 172 -0.76 -11.66 -8.93
CA GLN A 172 -1.43 -11.57 -7.64
C GLN A 172 -1.17 -12.81 -6.77
N LEU A 173 -1.15 -14.00 -7.38
CA LEU A 173 -0.81 -15.25 -6.70
C LEU A 173 0.66 -15.26 -6.23
N ILE A 174 1.59 -14.78 -7.06
CA ILE A 174 3.01 -14.64 -6.71
C ILE A 174 3.19 -13.61 -5.60
N GLU A 175 2.50 -12.47 -5.68
CA GLU A 175 2.58 -11.40 -4.68
C GLU A 175 2.05 -11.86 -3.30
N ALA A 176 0.93 -12.59 -3.27
CA ALA A 176 0.42 -13.18 -2.03
C ALA A 176 1.41 -14.19 -1.43
N LEU A 177 2.09 -14.97 -2.28
CA LEU A 177 3.12 -15.91 -1.84
C LEU A 177 4.31 -15.18 -1.19
N ILE A 178 4.85 -14.15 -1.86
CA ILE A 178 6.02 -13.38 -1.42
C ILE A 178 5.70 -12.56 -0.17
N LYS A 179 4.60 -11.79 -0.16
CA LYS A 179 4.20 -10.98 1.00
C LYS A 179 3.90 -11.83 2.23
N GLY A 180 3.38 -13.04 2.02
CA GLY A 180 3.13 -13.98 3.11
C GLY A 180 4.36 -14.65 3.70
N ALA A 181 5.54 -14.56 3.08
CA ALA A 181 6.72 -15.27 3.54
C ALA A 181 7.26 -14.77 4.90
N ASP A 182 7.72 -15.69 5.74
CA ASP A 182 8.41 -15.34 6.98
C ASP A 182 9.85 -14.91 6.67
N LYS A 183 10.29 -13.78 7.24
CA LYS A 183 11.68 -13.30 7.05
C LYS A 183 12.71 -14.33 7.52
N THR A 184 13.72 -14.58 6.69
CA THR A 184 14.87 -15.42 7.01
C THR A 184 16.12 -14.58 7.22
N SER A 185 17.07 -15.06 8.02
CA SER A 185 18.30 -14.32 8.34
C SER A 185 19.43 -14.50 7.31
N GLY A 186 19.14 -14.97 6.09
CA GLY A 186 20.14 -15.34 5.08
C GLY A 186 19.92 -14.63 3.75
N GLU A 187 21.01 -14.23 3.10
CA GLU A 187 21.01 -13.57 1.78
C GLU A 187 20.72 -14.57 0.64
N GLY A 188 20.06 -14.11 -0.43
CA GLY A 188 19.80 -14.93 -1.62
C GLY A 188 18.67 -15.94 -1.48
N LEU A 189 17.79 -15.78 -0.49
CA LEU A 189 16.65 -16.66 -0.20
C LEU A 189 15.30 -16.07 -0.67
N GLY A 190 15.33 -15.01 -1.47
CA GLY A 190 14.15 -14.30 -1.93
C GLY A 190 13.40 -13.65 -0.77
N ALA A 191 12.07 -13.71 -0.81
CA ALA A 191 11.18 -13.16 0.20
C ALA A 191 11.30 -13.81 1.59
N GLY A 192 12.00 -14.94 1.69
CA GLY A 192 12.14 -15.70 2.93
C GLY A 192 11.43 -17.06 2.86
N LYS A 193 10.97 -17.54 4.01
CA LYS A 193 10.40 -18.88 4.17
C LYS A 193 8.92 -18.90 3.84
N LEU A 194 8.48 -19.86 3.03
CA LEU A 194 7.08 -20.15 2.77
C LEU A 194 6.28 -20.27 4.08
N ASN A 195 5.27 -19.42 4.23
CA ASN A 195 4.25 -19.51 5.27
C ASN A 195 2.86 -19.52 4.63
N VAL A 196 2.27 -20.72 4.57
CA VAL A 196 1.00 -20.95 3.85
C VAL A 196 -0.16 -20.17 4.46
N TYR A 197 -0.19 -20.01 5.78
CA TYR A 197 -1.28 -19.29 6.46
C TYR A 197 -1.28 -17.80 6.08
N ASN A 198 -0.11 -17.17 6.18
CA ASN A 198 0.05 -15.76 5.81
C ASN A 198 -0.20 -15.56 4.32
N SER A 199 0.37 -16.40 3.44
CA SER A 199 0.14 -16.29 2.00
C SER A 199 -1.33 -16.45 1.62
N LEU A 200 -2.07 -17.36 2.28
CA LEU A 200 -3.51 -17.50 2.09
C LEU A 200 -4.28 -16.28 2.59
N THR A 201 -3.87 -15.70 3.72
CA THR A 201 -4.48 -14.48 4.29
C THR A 201 -4.32 -13.30 3.33
N TYR A 202 -3.11 -13.06 2.83
CA TYR A 202 -2.86 -12.04 1.80
C TYR A 202 -3.67 -12.29 0.53
N ALA A 203 -3.76 -13.54 0.09
CA ALA A 203 -4.56 -13.87 -1.08
C ALA A 203 -6.06 -13.63 -0.84
N LEU A 204 -6.59 -13.87 0.36
CA LEU A 204 -7.98 -13.58 0.70
C LEU A 204 -8.26 -12.07 0.79
N ALA A 205 -7.29 -11.29 1.26
CA ALA A 205 -7.37 -9.83 1.32
C ALA A 205 -7.28 -9.16 -0.06
N TYR A 206 -6.81 -9.87 -1.09
CA TYR A 206 -6.66 -9.34 -2.44
C TYR A 206 -8.03 -8.94 -3.03
N ARG A 207 -8.23 -7.65 -3.29
CA ARG A 207 -9.49 -7.11 -3.83
C ARG A 207 -9.53 -7.30 -5.35
N VAL A 208 -10.18 -8.36 -5.85
CA VAL A 208 -10.37 -8.53 -7.31
C VAL A 208 -11.44 -7.55 -7.80
N GLY A 209 -11.11 -6.79 -8.84
CA GLY A 209 -11.88 -5.65 -9.34
C GLY A 209 -11.05 -4.38 -9.51
N GLU A 210 -9.85 -4.31 -8.91
CA GLU A 210 -8.83 -3.36 -9.34
C GLU A 210 -8.05 -3.95 -10.53
N PRO A 211 -8.08 -3.34 -11.72
CA PRO A 211 -7.14 -3.65 -12.78
C PRO A 211 -5.73 -3.47 -12.24
N GLU A 212 -4.80 -4.29 -12.73
CA GLU A 212 -3.38 -4.04 -12.52
C GLU A 212 -2.95 -2.73 -13.18
N MET A 213 -3.16 -1.62 -12.49
CA MET A 213 -2.47 -0.36 -12.76
C MET A 213 -1.13 -0.41 -12.01
N ARG A 214 -0.24 -1.33 -12.43
CA ARG A 214 1.21 -1.15 -12.27
C ARG A 214 1.86 -0.90 -13.62
N GLU A 215 1.16 -0.23 -14.53
CA GLU A 215 1.83 0.70 -15.45
C GLU A 215 1.91 2.05 -14.72
N LYS A 216 3.08 2.33 -14.12
CA LYS A 216 3.51 3.65 -13.62
C LYS A 216 2.41 4.52 -12.98
N ASN A 217 1.77 4.05 -11.91
CA ASN A 217 1.10 5.00 -11.01
C ASN A 217 2.18 5.92 -10.45
N ILE A 218 2.11 7.21 -10.77
CA ILE A 218 3.00 8.22 -10.19
C ILE A 218 2.22 8.85 -9.04
N ASN A 219 2.80 8.83 -7.84
CA ASN A 219 2.25 9.59 -6.73
C ASN A 219 2.55 11.07 -6.93
N LEU A 220 1.51 11.89 -7.02
CA LEU A 220 1.64 13.32 -7.27
C LEU A 220 1.31 14.09 -6.00
N LEU A 221 2.23 14.95 -5.59
CA LEU A 221 2.02 15.83 -4.44
C LEU A 221 1.09 16.96 -4.85
N VAL A 222 -0.05 17.09 -4.17
CA VAL A 222 -1.01 18.16 -4.40
C VAL A 222 -0.86 19.20 -3.29
N SER A 223 -0.64 20.45 -3.69
CA SER A 223 -0.53 21.58 -2.77
C SER A 223 -1.56 22.64 -3.09
N ALA A 224 -2.27 23.11 -2.06
CA ALA A 224 -3.15 24.26 -2.16
C ALA A 224 -2.66 25.43 -1.31
N LEU A 225 -2.77 26.64 -1.89
CA LEU A 225 -2.54 27.88 -1.17
C LEU A 225 -3.68 28.12 -0.16
N GLY A 226 -3.32 28.46 1.08
CA GLY A 226 -4.22 28.96 2.11
C GLY A 226 -4.56 30.45 2.02
N PHE A 227 -4.72 31.10 3.18
CA PHE A 227 -5.36 32.41 3.37
C PHE A 227 -4.67 33.57 2.62
N GLU A 228 -5.47 34.56 2.18
CA GLU A 228 -5.05 35.79 1.47
C GLU A 228 -4.31 35.58 0.15
N SER A 229 -4.31 34.35 -0.37
CA SER A 229 -3.74 34.00 -1.66
C SER A 229 -4.77 33.94 -2.78
N PHE A 230 -4.32 33.63 -4.00
CA PHE A 230 -5.18 33.08 -5.04
C PHE A 230 -5.48 31.60 -4.69
N PRO A 231 -6.69 31.08 -4.99
CA PRO A 231 -7.07 29.71 -4.69
C PRO A 231 -6.41 28.71 -5.67
N GLN A 232 -5.08 28.73 -5.73
CA GLN A 232 -4.29 27.93 -6.66
C GLN A 232 -4.00 26.55 -6.07
N ILE A 233 -4.15 25.55 -6.92
CA ILE A 233 -3.68 24.19 -6.72
C ILE A 233 -2.47 23.98 -7.64
N LYS A 234 -1.45 23.31 -7.11
CA LYS A 234 -0.30 22.81 -7.85
C LYS A 234 -0.14 21.32 -7.59
N ILE A 235 0.09 20.58 -8.66
CA ILE A 235 0.36 19.15 -8.63
C ILE A 235 1.81 18.98 -9.04
N PHE A 236 2.61 18.28 -8.24
CA PHE A 236 4.04 18.07 -8.46
C PHE A 236 4.32 16.60 -8.75
N LYS A 237 5.33 16.34 -9.59
CA LYS A 237 5.92 15.00 -9.75
C LYS A 237 6.99 14.75 -8.68
N ASN A 238 7.47 13.52 -8.58
CA ASN A 238 8.53 13.11 -7.64
C ASN A 238 9.86 13.86 -7.82
N ASP A 239 10.12 14.40 -9.01
CA ASP A 239 11.28 15.25 -9.32
C ASP A 239 11.09 16.74 -8.94
N ASP A 240 10.03 17.05 -8.18
CA ASP A 240 9.60 18.37 -7.73
C ASP A 240 9.16 19.33 -8.85
N THR A 241 9.04 18.85 -10.09
CA THR A 241 8.53 19.67 -11.18
C THR A 241 7.01 19.79 -11.09
N VAL A 242 6.50 21.00 -11.39
CA VAL A 242 5.05 21.24 -11.46
C VAL A 242 4.50 20.49 -12.67
N PHE A 243 3.61 19.54 -12.43
CA PHE A 243 2.87 18.81 -13.46
C PHE A 243 1.67 19.61 -13.97
N LYS A 244 0.84 20.11 -13.04
CA LYS A 244 -0.38 20.86 -13.34
C LYS A 244 -0.56 22.01 -12.35
N SER A 245 -1.22 23.07 -12.80
CA SER A 245 -1.65 24.15 -11.92
C SER A 245 -2.92 24.82 -12.42
N PHE A 246 -3.86 25.03 -11.51
CA PHE A 246 -5.16 25.62 -11.80
C PHE A 246 -5.75 26.31 -10.57
N PHE A 247 -6.85 27.05 -10.76
CA PHE A 247 -7.59 27.70 -9.67
C PHE A 247 -8.88 26.93 -9.37
N SER A 248 -9.07 26.51 -8.12
CA SER A 248 -10.28 25.78 -7.72
C SER A 248 -11.49 26.69 -7.48
N TYR A 249 -11.26 27.99 -7.26
CA TYR A 249 -12.28 29.02 -7.07
C TYR A 249 -11.93 30.28 -7.88
N SER A 250 -12.84 31.27 -7.88
CA SER A 250 -12.54 32.59 -8.49
C SER A 250 -11.20 33.13 -7.99
N PRO A 251 -10.32 33.68 -8.85
CA PRO A 251 -9.07 34.31 -8.43
C PRO A 251 -9.24 35.44 -7.40
N THR A 252 -10.45 35.99 -7.27
CA THR A 252 -10.81 37.01 -6.27
C THR A 252 -11.15 36.42 -4.90
N PHE A 253 -11.34 35.10 -4.78
CA PHE A 253 -11.57 34.43 -3.50
C PHE A 253 -10.27 34.41 -2.70
N LYS A 254 -10.31 34.92 -1.46
CA LYS A 254 -9.15 35.06 -0.56
C LYS A 254 -9.20 34.15 0.67
N GLY A 255 -10.23 33.30 0.77
CA GLY A 255 -10.32 32.30 1.83
C GLY A 255 -9.35 31.13 1.58
N SER A 256 -9.09 30.34 2.62
CA SER A 256 -8.29 29.13 2.48
C SER A 256 -9.02 28.07 1.65
N ILE A 257 -8.26 27.18 1.00
CA ILE A 257 -8.79 25.97 0.40
C ILE A 257 -8.44 24.79 1.30
N ASN A 258 -9.41 23.95 1.62
CA ASN A 258 -9.16 22.61 2.13
C ASN A 258 -9.17 21.64 0.95
N ILE A 259 -8.25 20.68 0.93
CA ILE A 259 -8.09 19.72 -0.16
C ILE A 259 -8.06 18.30 0.40
N ALA A 260 -8.59 17.38 -0.38
CA ALA A 260 -8.42 15.95 -0.23
C ALA A 260 -8.42 15.32 -1.63
N VAL A 261 -7.83 14.15 -1.76
CA VAL A 261 -7.65 13.46 -3.05
C VAL A 261 -7.98 11.98 -2.89
N GLY A 262 -8.65 11.41 -3.87
CA GLY A 262 -9.06 10.01 -3.91
C GLY A 262 -10.13 9.77 -4.97
N ASP A 263 -10.29 8.51 -5.37
CA ASP A 263 -11.28 8.06 -6.36
C ASP A 263 -12.71 8.12 -5.80
N VAL A 264 -13.44 9.20 -6.10
CA VAL A 264 -14.82 9.43 -5.62
C VAL A 264 -15.88 8.99 -6.62
N ASP A 265 -15.51 8.74 -7.88
CA ASP A 265 -16.45 8.29 -8.92
C ASP A 265 -16.35 6.80 -9.27
N GLY A 266 -15.30 6.14 -8.80
CA GLY A 266 -15.02 4.71 -8.91
C GLY A 266 -14.39 4.30 -10.24
N ASP A 267 -13.72 5.22 -10.94
CA ASP A 267 -13.02 4.95 -12.20
C ASP A 267 -11.54 4.57 -12.01
N LEU A 268 -11.07 4.55 -10.76
CA LEU A 268 -9.71 4.22 -10.30
C LEU A 268 -8.65 5.27 -10.63
N ILE A 269 -9.09 6.45 -11.00
CA ILE A 269 -8.28 7.66 -11.07
C ILE A 269 -8.70 8.51 -9.86
N ASP A 270 -7.73 9.14 -9.21
CA ASP A 270 -8.06 10.02 -8.09
C ASP A 270 -8.61 11.36 -8.60
N GLU A 271 -9.61 11.91 -7.89
CA GLU A 271 -10.09 13.28 -8.11
C GLU A 271 -9.50 14.24 -7.07
N VAL A 272 -9.40 15.51 -7.44
CA VAL A 272 -9.09 16.58 -6.49
C VAL A 272 -10.39 17.15 -5.93
N VAL A 273 -10.68 16.90 -4.65
CA VAL A 273 -11.84 17.47 -3.96
C VAL A 273 -11.43 18.67 -3.11
N THR A 274 -12.14 19.78 -3.28
CA THR A 274 -11.82 21.04 -2.60
C THR A 274 -13.01 21.56 -1.81
N GLY A 275 -12.74 22.06 -0.61
CA GLY A 275 -13.68 22.76 0.24
C GLY A 275 -13.25 24.21 0.45
N ALA A 276 -14.16 25.16 0.23
CA ALA A 276 -13.89 26.55 0.58
C ALA A 276 -13.85 26.72 2.11
N GLY A 277 -12.72 27.21 2.63
CA GLY A 277 -12.50 27.43 4.06
C GLY A 277 -13.22 28.67 4.60
N TYR A 278 -12.89 29.05 5.84
CA TYR A 278 -13.56 30.14 6.56
C TYR A 278 -13.57 31.45 5.76
N GLY A 279 -14.72 32.14 5.73
CA GLY A 279 -14.99 33.29 4.88
C GLY A 279 -15.59 32.94 3.52
N GLY A 280 -15.43 31.69 3.06
CA GLY A 280 -16.13 31.11 1.92
C GLY A 280 -17.45 30.45 2.30
N GLY A 281 -18.32 30.26 1.31
CA GLY A 281 -19.45 29.35 1.48
C GLY A 281 -18.96 27.91 1.69
N PRO A 282 -19.75 27.00 2.29
CA PRO A 282 -19.41 25.59 2.46
C PRO A 282 -19.50 24.83 1.12
N HIS A 283 -18.86 25.37 0.09
CA HIS A 283 -18.87 24.89 -1.28
C HIS A 283 -17.82 23.80 -1.42
N VAL A 284 -18.25 22.66 -1.94
CA VAL A 284 -17.42 21.52 -2.30
C VAL A 284 -17.36 21.44 -3.82
N ARG A 285 -16.17 21.21 -4.37
CA ARG A 285 -15.95 20.98 -5.80
C ARG A 285 -15.10 19.74 -5.99
N ILE A 286 -15.52 18.88 -6.91
CA ILE A 286 -14.78 17.72 -7.39
C ILE A 286 -14.21 18.09 -8.74
N LEU A 287 -12.90 17.94 -8.88
CA LEU A 287 -12.18 18.33 -10.08
C LEU A 287 -11.33 17.18 -10.61
N ASP A 288 -11.29 17.05 -11.92
CA ASP A 288 -10.34 16.18 -12.62
C ASP A 288 -8.89 16.68 -12.41
N ILE A 289 -7.91 15.89 -12.84
CA ILE A 289 -6.49 16.27 -12.77
C ILE A 289 -6.13 17.56 -13.55
N ASN A 290 -6.97 17.95 -14.51
CA ASN A 290 -6.78 19.16 -15.31
C ASN A 290 -7.44 20.40 -14.69
N GLY A 291 -8.18 20.24 -13.58
CA GLY A 291 -8.91 21.31 -12.90
C GLY A 291 -10.29 21.62 -13.50
N HIS A 292 -10.85 20.74 -14.33
CA HIS A 292 -12.24 20.84 -14.75
C HIS A 292 -13.15 20.37 -13.63
N VAL A 293 -14.23 21.11 -13.39
CA VAL A 293 -15.20 20.76 -12.35
C VAL A 293 -16.17 19.72 -12.89
N GLU A 294 -16.17 18.53 -12.29
CA GLU A 294 -17.07 17.43 -12.63
C GLU A 294 -18.36 17.50 -11.83
N SER A 295 -18.26 17.87 -10.56
CA SER A 295 -19.39 18.02 -9.65
C SER A 295 -19.12 19.13 -8.62
N GLN A 296 -20.18 19.79 -8.15
CA GLN A 296 -20.08 20.80 -7.09
C GLN A 296 -21.40 20.98 -6.35
N PHE A 297 -21.32 21.20 -5.03
CA PHE A 297 -22.49 21.36 -4.17
C PHE A 297 -22.15 22.13 -2.88
N PHE A 298 -23.16 22.60 -2.15
CA PHE A 298 -22.94 23.18 -0.81
C PHE A 298 -23.23 22.12 0.26
N ALA A 299 -22.21 21.74 1.04
CA ALA A 299 -22.34 20.72 2.09
C ALA A 299 -23.21 21.18 3.28
N PHE A 300 -23.17 22.49 3.56
CA PHE A 300 -23.96 23.14 4.60
C PHE A 300 -24.77 24.30 4.02
N GLU A 301 -25.42 25.08 4.87
CA GLU A 301 -26.24 26.20 4.43
C GLU A 301 -25.47 27.14 3.49
N LYS A 302 -25.99 27.33 2.26
CA LYS A 302 -25.34 28.08 1.18
C LYS A 302 -24.94 29.51 1.56
N MET A 303 -25.70 30.14 2.46
CA MET A 303 -25.44 31.50 2.93
C MET A 303 -24.45 31.56 4.09
N SER A 304 -24.10 30.42 4.70
CA SER A 304 -23.05 30.35 5.70
C SER A 304 -21.72 30.80 5.11
N ARG A 305 -20.86 31.37 5.96
CA ARG A 305 -19.47 31.74 5.65
C ARG A 305 -18.47 31.03 6.56
N SER A 306 -18.92 29.96 7.22
CA SER A 306 -18.09 29.14 8.09
C SER A 306 -17.06 28.32 7.32
N GLY A 307 -17.29 28.09 6.02
CA GLY A 307 -16.50 27.18 5.20
C GLY A 307 -16.75 25.71 5.53
N VAL A 308 -15.91 24.84 4.95
CA VAL A 308 -15.99 23.39 5.10
C VAL A 308 -14.59 22.76 5.07
N ASN A 309 -14.33 21.82 5.98
CA ASN A 309 -13.16 20.95 5.98
C ASN A 309 -13.53 19.63 5.30
N ILE A 310 -12.62 19.04 4.51
CA ILE A 310 -12.90 17.86 3.67
C ILE A 310 -11.89 16.76 3.96
N ALA A 311 -12.38 15.53 3.99
CA ALA A 311 -11.62 14.28 3.88
C ALA A 311 -12.38 13.33 2.94
N LEU A 312 -11.69 12.31 2.43
CA LEU A 312 -12.24 11.29 1.54
C LEU A 312 -11.87 9.90 2.04
N GLY A 313 -12.76 8.93 1.93
CA GLY A 313 -12.50 7.53 2.30
C GLY A 313 -13.66 6.61 1.92
N ASP A 314 -13.39 5.31 1.85
CA ASP A 314 -14.38 4.26 1.54
C ASP A 314 -15.14 3.88 2.82
N ILE A 315 -16.14 4.68 3.20
CA ILE A 315 -16.83 4.57 4.49
C ILE A 315 -17.92 3.50 4.46
N ASP A 316 -18.54 3.29 3.30
CA ASP A 316 -19.59 2.29 3.13
C ASP A 316 -19.10 0.92 2.60
N GLY A 317 -17.86 0.84 2.11
CA GLY A 317 -17.18 -0.38 1.68
C GLY A 317 -17.48 -0.77 0.22
N ASP A 318 -17.97 0.16 -0.60
CA ASP A 318 -18.22 -0.05 -2.03
C ASP A 318 -16.99 0.22 -2.92
N LYS A 319 -15.88 0.66 -2.31
CA LYS A 319 -14.60 1.04 -2.94
C LYS A 319 -14.63 2.35 -3.72
N LYS A 320 -15.67 3.16 -3.54
CA LYS A 320 -15.69 4.55 -3.97
C LYS A 320 -15.55 5.43 -2.75
N TYR A 321 -14.81 6.52 -2.87
CA TYR A 321 -14.60 7.38 -1.72
C TYR A 321 -15.80 8.29 -1.51
N GLU A 322 -16.35 8.26 -0.30
CA GLU A 322 -17.30 9.26 0.16
C GLU A 322 -16.58 10.56 0.52
N ILE A 323 -17.30 11.67 0.34
CA ILE A 323 -16.86 13.01 0.74
C ILE A 323 -17.33 13.30 2.16
N ILE A 324 -16.38 13.38 3.09
CA ILE A 324 -16.63 13.70 4.49
C ILE A 324 -16.45 15.20 4.68
N ALA A 325 -17.53 15.90 5.00
CA ALA A 325 -17.57 17.34 5.22
C ALA A 325 -17.71 17.69 6.70
N GLY A 326 -16.65 18.26 7.28
CA GLY A 326 -16.66 18.87 8.61
C GLY A 326 -17.06 20.34 8.56
N ALA A 327 -18.02 20.75 9.39
CA ALA A 327 -18.45 22.15 9.46
C ALA A 327 -17.31 23.06 9.94
N GLY A 328 -17.07 24.18 9.25
CA GLY A 328 -16.04 25.14 9.65
C GLY A 328 -16.42 26.01 10.85
N LYS A 329 -15.51 26.91 11.24
CA LYS A 329 -15.65 27.78 12.42
C LYS A 329 -16.94 28.62 12.39
N LYS A 330 -17.54 28.86 13.55
CA LYS A 330 -18.82 29.56 13.78
C LYS A 330 -20.09 28.78 13.37
N ALA A 331 -19.95 27.57 12.83
CA ALA A 331 -21.09 26.67 12.63
C ALA A 331 -21.18 25.65 13.77
N LYS A 332 -22.36 25.01 13.90
CA LYS A 332 -22.50 23.81 14.75
C LYS A 332 -21.53 22.73 14.26
N PRO A 333 -20.94 21.91 15.16
CA PRO A 333 -19.87 20.97 14.82
C PRO A 333 -20.42 19.69 14.17
N MET A 334 -21.08 19.86 13.04
CA MET A 334 -21.69 18.80 12.23
C MET A 334 -20.65 18.18 11.29
N VAL A 335 -20.77 16.87 11.11
CA VAL A 335 -20.16 16.12 10.02
C VAL A 335 -21.28 15.62 9.10
N LYS A 336 -21.06 15.72 7.80
CA LYS A 336 -21.95 15.18 6.77
C LYS A 336 -21.13 14.40 5.76
N ILE A 337 -21.65 13.26 5.32
CA ILE A 337 -21.05 12.38 4.34
C ILE A 337 -21.86 12.45 3.06
N PHE A 338 -21.18 12.60 1.92
CA PHE A 338 -21.81 12.73 0.60
C PHE A 338 -21.17 11.78 -0.41
N SER A 339 -21.95 11.31 -1.37
CA SER A 339 -21.43 10.71 -2.60
C SER A 339 -20.87 11.78 -3.56
N SER A 340 -20.17 11.38 -4.62
CA SER A 340 -19.59 12.29 -5.63
C SER A 340 -20.62 13.19 -6.35
N ASN A 341 -21.87 12.75 -6.49
CA ASN A 341 -22.95 13.59 -7.02
C ASN A 341 -23.55 14.58 -6.00
N GLY A 342 -23.04 14.61 -4.77
CA GLY A 342 -23.51 15.49 -3.70
C GLY A 342 -24.78 15.01 -2.96
N ALA A 343 -25.20 13.76 -3.16
CA ALA A 343 -26.28 13.17 -2.37
C ALA A 343 -25.80 12.89 -0.93
N LEU A 344 -26.65 13.18 0.06
CA LEU A 344 -26.33 12.99 1.47
C LEU A 344 -26.44 11.50 1.83
N VAL A 345 -25.33 10.91 2.30
CA VAL A 345 -25.24 9.51 2.74
C VAL A 345 -25.44 9.41 4.25
N GLY A 346 -24.83 10.31 5.01
CA GLY A 346 -24.88 10.29 6.47
C GLY A 346 -24.68 11.68 7.09
N SER A 347 -25.10 11.85 8.34
CA SER A 347 -24.84 13.08 9.08
C SER A 347 -24.95 12.88 10.59
N PHE A 348 -24.05 13.51 11.34
CA PHE A 348 -24.06 13.48 12.80
C PHE A 348 -23.36 14.72 13.40
N MET A 349 -23.52 14.91 14.71
CA MET A 349 -22.85 15.98 15.46
C MET A 349 -21.58 15.40 16.13
N ALA A 350 -20.40 15.88 15.76
CA ALA A 350 -19.13 15.33 16.26
C ALA A 350 -18.82 15.77 17.70
N TYR A 351 -19.25 16.99 18.08
CA TYR A 351 -18.98 17.60 19.39
C TYR A 351 -20.22 18.28 19.97
N ALA A 352 -20.11 18.82 21.19
CA ALA A 352 -21.23 19.52 21.84
C ALA A 352 -21.75 20.67 20.96
N GLU A 353 -23.07 20.84 20.90
CA GLU A 353 -23.73 21.78 19.97
C GLU A 353 -23.28 23.24 20.13
N ASN A 354 -22.88 23.64 21.34
CA ASN A 354 -22.37 24.97 21.65
C ASN A 354 -20.89 25.19 21.29
N PHE A 355 -20.17 24.15 20.86
CA PHE A 355 -18.80 24.27 20.38
C PHE A 355 -18.79 24.74 18.92
N LEU A 356 -18.27 25.95 18.69
CA LEU A 356 -18.27 26.60 17.37
C LEU A 356 -16.87 26.76 16.77
N GLY A 357 -15.91 25.95 17.20
CA GLY A 357 -14.51 26.00 16.71
C GLY A 357 -14.32 25.39 15.32
N GLY A 358 -15.28 24.60 14.85
CA GLY A 358 -15.20 23.83 13.61
C GLY A 358 -14.73 22.39 13.84
N VAL A 359 -14.88 21.54 12.82
CA VAL A 359 -14.54 20.11 12.86
C VAL A 359 -13.51 19.80 11.77
N ASN A 360 -12.32 19.39 12.17
CA ASN A 360 -11.31 18.84 11.28
C ASN A 360 -11.60 17.34 11.13
N VAL A 361 -11.50 16.83 9.90
CA VAL A 361 -11.91 15.47 9.52
C VAL A 361 -10.77 14.76 8.81
N ALA A 362 -10.70 13.45 9.01
CA ALA A 362 -9.87 12.49 8.30
C ALA A 362 -10.63 11.15 8.23
N SER A 363 -10.10 10.21 7.46
CA SER A 363 -10.60 8.84 7.33
C SER A 363 -9.44 7.87 7.20
N GLY A 364 -9.69 6.62 7.57
CA GLY A 364 -8.77 5.49 7.41
C GLY A 364 -9.33 4.23 8.09
N ASP A 365 -8.83 3.06 7.70
CA ASP A 365 -9.23 1.75 8.24
C ASP A 365 -8.59 1.52 9.62
N ILE A 366 -9.23 2.03 10.66
CA ILE A 366 -8.72 1.99 12.03
C ILE A 366 -8.93 0.61 12.65
N ASN A 367 -9.99 -0.09 12.26
CA ASN A 367 -10.39 -1.36 12.86
C ASN A 367 -9.93 -2.61 12.05
N GLY A 368 -9.39 -2.43 10.85
CA GLY A 368 -8.88 -3.47 9.97
C GLY A 368 -9.96 -4.29 9.24
N ASP A 369 -11.19 -3.78 9.12
CA ASP A 369 -12.31 -4.46 8.46
C ASP A 369 -12.42 -4.17 6.96
N GLY A 370 -11.55 -3.30 6.44
CA GLY A 370 -11.51 -2.89 5.05
C GLY A 370 -12.41 -1.71 4.71
N LYS A 371 -13.08 -1.10 5.69
CA LYS A 371 -13.83 0.16 5.54
C LYS A 371 -13.15 1.26 6.33
N ASP A 372 -13.20 2.47 5.82
CA ASP A 372 -12.65 3.62 6.51
C ASP A 372 -13.59 4.07 7.63
N GLU A 373 -13.00 4.37 8.79
CA GLU A 373 -13.65 5.08 9.87
C GLU A 373 -13.53 6.59 9.70
N ILE A 374 -14.49 7.35 10.25
CA ILE A 374 -14.45 8.81 10.25
C ILE A 374 -13.74 9.29 11.52
N ILE A 375 -12.63 10.01 11.35
CA ILE A 375 -11.83 10.55 12.45
C ILE A 375 -12.06 12.06 12.52
N THR A 376 -12.34 12.56 13.72
CA THR A 376 -12.56 13.99 13.94
C THR A 376 -11.63 14.56 15.01
N GLY A 377 -11.19 15.79 14.77
CA GLY A 377 -10.51 16.64 15.73
C GLY A 377 -11.22 18.00 15.81
N PRO A 378 -11.42 18.59 17.00
CA PRO A 378 -12.06 19.88 17.10
C PRO A 378 -11.07 20.98 16.73
N GLY A 379 -11.56 22.01 16.03
CA GLY A 379 -10.76 23.17 15.68
C GLY A 379 -10.46 24.09 16.88
N GLN A 380 -9.86 25.25 16.59
CA GLN A 380 -9.48 26.25 17.61
C GLN A 380 -10.58 26.54 18.64
N GLY A 381 -10.20 26.55 19.92
CA GLY A 381 -11.09 26.68 21.07
C GLY A 381 -11.56 25.33 21.63
N GLY A 382 -11.37 24.24 20.90
CA GLY A 382 -11.61 22.87 21.35
C GLY A 382 -10.38 22.27 22.04
N GLY A 383 -10.62 21.31 22.95
CA GLY A 383 -9.55 20.46 23.49
C GLY A 383 -9.05 19.44 22.46
N PRO A 384 -7.86 18.84 22.61
CA PRO A 384 -7.30 17.91 21.63
C PRO A 384 -7.97 16.52 21.67
N HIS A 385 -9.30 16.47 21.65
CA HIS A 385 -10.13 15.28 21.82
C HIS A 385 -10.46 14.65 20.46
N ILE A 386 -9.73 13.60 20.12
CA ILE A 386 -9.96 12.82 18.90
C ILE A 386 -11.14 11.88 19.13
N ARG A 387 -12.03 11.80 18.14
CA ARG A 387 -13.17 10.88 18.14
C ARG A 387 -13.27 10.18 16.80
N ILE A 388 -13.53 8.89 16.86
CA ILE A 388 -13.58 7.96 15.72
C ILE A 388 -15.02 7.46 15.64
N PHE A 389 -15.61 7.51 14.45
CA PHE A 389 -17.01 7.22 14.22
C PHE A 389 -17.21 6.24 13.06
N ASP A 390 -18.29 5.46 13.14
CA ASP A 390 -18.83 4.78 11.97
C ASP A 390 -19.66 5.73 11.09
N LEU A 391 -20.12 5.25 9.92
CA LEU A 391 -20.98 6.00 9.00
C LEU A 391 -22.24 6.59 9.65
N LYS A 392 -22.78 5.92 10.67
CA LYS A 392 -24.00 6.30 11.37
C LYS A 392 -23.75 7.36 12.45
N GLY A 393 -22.49 7.68 12.74
CA GLY A 393 -22.09 8.61 13.79
C GLY A 393 -22.02 7.99 15.19
N ASN A 394 -21.94 6.65 15.30
CA ASN A 394 -21.65 5.99 16.57
C ASN A 394 -20.16 6.11 16.87
N ILE A 395 -19.80 6.41 18.12
CA ILE A 395 -18.38 6.49 18.54
C ILE A 395 -17.81 5.09 18.69
N LEU A 396 -16.73 4.82 17.95
CA LEU A 396 -15.95 3.58 18.02
C LEU A 396 -14.75 3.73 18.96
N GLY A 397 -14.17 4.92 19.03
CA GLY A 397 -13.02 5.23 19.88
C GLY A 397 -12.85 6.73 20.13
N GLN A 398 -12.20 7.09 21.24
CA GLN A 398 -11.88 8.49 21.55
C GLN A 398 -10.73 8.61 22.55
N PHE A 399 -9.91 9.64 22.39
CA PHE A 399 -8.77 9.93 23.28
C PHE A 399 -8.32 11.39 23.19
N PHE A 400 -7.52 11.84 24.16
CA PHE A 400 -6.86 13.16 24.10
C PHE A 400 -5.44 13.01 23.57
N ALA A 401 -5.14 13.59 22.41
CA ALA A 401 -3.83 13.48 21.75
C ALA A 401 -2.73 14.34 22.41
N PHE A 402 -3.14 15.41 23.09
CA PHE A 402 -2.27 16.34 23.82
C PHE A 402 -2.87 16.63 25.20
N ASN A 403 -2.26 17.56 25.94
CA ASN A 403 -2.83 18.02 27.20
C ASN A 403 -4.29 18.45 27.01
N LYS A 404 -5.21 17.83 27.74
CA LYS A 404 -6.66 18.04 27.67
C LYS A 404 -7.09 19.49 27.88
N ASP A 405 -6.26 20.31 28.53
CA ASP A 405 -6.51 21.72 28.82
C ASP A 405 -6.04 22.65 27.68
N SER A 406 -5.30 22.13 26.71
CA SER A 406 -4.99 22.88 25.48
C SER A 406 -6.27 23.28 24.75
N ARG A 407 -6.28 24.47 24.15
CA ARG A 407 -7.41 25.00 23.35
C ARG A 407 -6.96 25.45 21.96
N SER A 408 -5.79 25.00 21.51
CA SER A 408 -5.28 25.29 20.18
C SER A 408 -6.17 24.73 19.07
N GLY A 409 -6.94 23.67 19.35
CA GLY A 409 -7.49 22.78 18.33
C GLY A 409 -6.43 21.78 17.85
N VAL A 410 -6.88 20.80 17.07
CA VAL A 410 -6.02 19.77 16.48
C VAL A 410 -6.45 19.45 15.05
N LEU A 411 -5.48 19.12 14.21
CA LEU A 411 -5.65 18.58 12.87
C LEU A 411 -5.39 17.07 12.93
N VAL A 412 -6.02 16.33 12.02
CA VAL A 412 -5.98 14.87 11.96
C VAL A 412 -5.73 14.41 10.54
N SER A 413 -4.97 13.31 10.39
CA SER A 413 -4.81 12.53 9.17
C SER A 413 -4.63 11.06 9.57
N ALA A 414 -4.91 10.11 8.67
CA ALA A 414 -4.70 8.69 8.92
C ALA A 414 -4.19 7.95 7.68
N GLY A 415 -3.61 6.77 7.90
CA GLY A 415 -2.99 5.91 6.89
C GLY A 415 -1.99 4.93 7.51
N ASP A 416 -1.82 3.77 6.89
CA ASP A 416 -0.92 2.69 7.31
C ASP A 416 0.55 3.14 7.23
N LEU A 417 1.19 3.42 8.37
CA LEU A 417 2.55 3.93 8.44
C LEU A 417 3.58 2.85 8.78
N ASN A 418 3.13 1.71 9.32
CA ASN A 418 3.98 0.64 9.81
C ASN A 418 3.79 -0.69 9.04
N ASN A 419 2.97 -0.70 8.00
CA ASN A 419 2.59 -1.83 7.15
C ASN A 419 1.92 -2.98 7.92
N ASP A 420 1.08 -2.66 8.91
CA ASP A 420 0.40 -3.66 9.77
C ASP A 420 -1.09 -3.86 9.50
N ILE A 421 -1.59 -3.39 8.35
CA ILE A 421 -2.99 -3.39 7.88
C ILE A 421 -3.94 -2.41 8.57
N TYR A 422 -3.54 -1.79 9.69
CA TYR A 422 -4.34 -0.80 10.37
C TYR A 422 -3.81 0.60 10.08
N ASP A 423 -4.71 1.55 9.85
CA ASP A 423 -4.32 2.93 9.63
C ASP A 423 -3.94 3.62 10.94
N GLU A 424 -2.73 4.18 10.99
CA GLU A 424 -2.29 5.00 12.12
C GLU A 424 -2.96 6.37 12.12
N ILE A 425 -3.19 6.91 13.32
CA ILE A 425 -3.76 8.25 13.48
C ILE A 425 -2.63 9.24 13.75
N VAL A 426 -2.46 10.21 12.84
CA VAL A 426 -1.52 11.32 13.00
C VAL A 426 -2.26 12.56 13.45
N VAL A 427 -1.79 13.18 14.53
CA VAL A 427 -2.40 14.37 15.13
C VAL A 427 -1.38 15.47 15.32
N THR A 428 -1.74 16.69 14.91
CA THR A 428 -0.94 17.89 15.10
C THR A 428 -1.76 19.02 15.75
N PRO A 429 -1.14 19.95 16.50
CA PRO A 429 -1.81 21.15 16.97
C PRO A 429 -2.21 22.10 15.83
N GLU A 430 -3.41 22.70 15.92
CA GLU A 430 -3.87 23.71 14.97
C GLU A 430 -3.44 25.14 15.37
N GLY A 431 -3.37 26.05 14.39
CA GLY A 431 -3.31 27.49 14.63
C GLY A 431 -2.01 27.91 15.31
N LYS A 432 -2.08 28.48 16.52
CA LYS A 432 -0.87 28.87 17.28
C LYS A 432 -0.20 27.72 18.03
N GLY A 433 -0.56 26.48 17.71
CA GLY A 433 0.04 25.30 18.29
C GLY A 433 1.47 25.04 17.82
N SER A 434 2.22 24.26 18.59
CA SER A 434 3.57 23.80 18.23
C SER A 434 3.53 22.94 16.96
N PRO A 435 4.68 22.73 16.28
CA PRO A 435 4.74 21.91 15.07
C PRO A 435 4.93 20.43 15.39
N GLN A 436 4.45 19.99 16.55
CA GLN A 436 4.62 18.64 17.03
C GLN A 436 3.66 17.71 16.27
N VAL A 437 4.23 16.63 15.75
CA VAL A 437 3.52 15.52 15.14
C VAL A 437 3.50 14.38 16.14
N ARG A 438 2.34 13.79 16.37
CA ARG A 438 2.17 12.59 17.19
C ARG A 438 1.42 11.52 16.41
N ILE A 439 1.93 10.31 16.46
CA ILE A 439 1.36 9.15 15.78
C ILE A 439 0.85 8.17 16.81
N PHE A 440 -0.39 7.74 16.65
CA PHE A 440 -1.09 6.88 17.58
C PHE A 440 -1.45 5.57 16.90
N ARG A 441 -1.17 4.46 17.61
CA ARG A 441 -1.62 3.13 17.18
C ARG A 441 -3.15 3.03 17.33
N PRO A 442 -3.87 2.51 16.33
CA PRO A 442 -5.33 2.44 16.39
C PRO A 442 -5.86 1.48 17.47
N THR A 443 -5.13 0.40 17.79
CA THR A 443 -5.60 -0.63 18.73
C THR A 443 -5.69 -0.21 20.19
N ASN A 444 -4.88 0.76 20.63
CA ASN A 444 -4.85 1.21 22.03
C ASN A 444 -4.62 2.71 22.23
N PHE A 445 -4.54 3.48 21.14
CA PHE A 445 -4.24 4.92 21.15
C PHE A 445 -2.94 5.27 21.89
N GLY A 446 -1.98 4.35 21.93
CA GLY A 446 -0.63 4.59 22.42
C GLY A 446 0.19 5.32 21.37
N ILE A 447 1.03 6.26 21.80
CA ILE A 447 1.97 6.96 20.90
C ILE A 447 3.03 5.97 20.43
N ILE A 448 3.22 5.89 19.11
CA ILE A 448 4.29 5.07 18.51
C ILE A 448 5.47 5.93 18.04
N SER A 449 5.24 7.22 17.77
CA SER A 449 6.27 8.17 17.35
C SER A 449 5.80 9.60 17.65
N GLU A 450 6.75 10.46 18.02
CA GLU A 450 6.53 11.90 18.13
C GLU A 450 7.78 12.68 17.75
N PHE A 451 7.60 13.75 16.98
CA PHE A 451 8.69 14.61 16.52
C PHE A 451 8.19 16.02 16.17
N PHE A 452 9.11 16.94 15.89
CA PHE A 452 8.77 18.28 15.40
C PHE A 452 9.01 18.37 13.89
N ALA A 453 7.96 18.65 13.11
CA ALA A 453 8.08 18.79 11.66
C ALA A 453 8.79 20.10 11.24
N PHE A 454 8.71 21.11 12.10
CA PHE A 454 9.36 22.42 11.93
C PHE A 454 10.13 22.79 13.20
N ASP A 455 10.87 23.91 13.15
CA ASP A 455 11.59 24.44 14.31
C ASP A 455 10.66 24.51 15.54
N PRO A 456 11.07 24.08 16.75
CA PRO A 456 10.19 24.10 17.92
C PRO A 456 9.64 25.49 18.30
N GLY A 457 10.28 26.58 17.87
CA GLY A 457 9.79 27.95 18.00
C GLY A 457 8.74 28.36 16.95
N PHE A 458 8.36 27.46 16.05
CA PHE A 458 7.34 27.65 15.03
C PHE A 458 5.94 27.38 15.59
N PHE A 459 5.09 28.40 15.67
CA PHE A 459 3.75 28.29 16.28
C PHE A 459 2.64 28.63 15.28
N TYR A 460 2.60 27.90 14.16
CA TYR A 460 1.61 28.09 13.10
C TYR A 460 0.81 26.83 12.76
N GLY A 461 0.99 25.75 13.54
CA GLY A 461 0.39 24.44 13.29
C GLY A 461 0.93 23.76 12.03
N VAL A 462 0.56 22.49 11.83
CA VAL A 462 1.11 21.67 10.73
C VAL A 462 -0.02 20.88 10.08
N TYR A 463 -0.17 21.01 8.77
CA TYR A 463 -1.08 20.18 8.00
C TYR A 463 -0.33 18.95 7.53
N THR A 464 -0.90 17.77 7.77
CA THR A 464 -0.29 16.49 7.40
C THR A 464 -1.19 15.72 6.44
N THR A 465 -0.56 14.96 5.55
CA THR A 465 -1.17 13.86 4.81
C THR A 465 -0.20 12.68 4.85
N ILE A 466 -0.73 11.49 4.62
CA ILE A 466 0.04 10.25 4.61
C ILE A 466 0.01 9.64 3.22
N GLY A 467 1.12 9.03 2.81
CA GLY A 467 1.18 8.22 1.60
C GLY A 467 2.60 8.06 1.08
N ASP A 468 2.82 7.00 0.31
CA ASP A 468 4.08 6.64 -0.34
C ASP A 468 4.43 7.67 -1.43
N ILE A 469 5.25 8.68 -1.14
CA ILE A 469 5.54 9.74 -2.11
C ILE A 469 6.66 9.36 -3.08
N ASP A 470 7.56 8.45 -2.70
CA ASP A 470 8.69 8.06 -3.54
C ASP A 470 8.57 6.67 -4.18
N ASN A 471 7.41 6.03 -4.05
CA ASN A 471 7.09 4.69 -4.57
C ASN A 471 8.02 3.61 -4.02
N ASP A 472 8.47 3.75 -2.76
CA ASP A 472 9.32 2.76 -2.10
C ASP A 472 8.52 1.66 -1.38
N GLY A 473 7.19 1.79 -1.36
CA GLY A 473 6.26 0.86 -0.71
C GLY A 473 6.07 1.10 0.78
N GLU A 474 6.71 2.14 1.35
CA GLU A 474 6.44 2.66 2.69
C GLU A 474 5.68 3.98 2.57
N ASN A 475 4.73 4.24 3.47
CA ASN A 475 4.04 5.53 3.49
C ASN A 475 4.85 6.58 4.27
N GLU A 476 4.95 7.79 3.73
CA GLU A 476 5.55 8.94 4.41
C GLU A 476 4.52 9.83 5.09
N ILE A 477 5.00 10.63 6.04
CA ILE A 477 4.30 11.80 6.54
C ILE A 477 4.76 13.03 5.75
N ILE A 478 3.82 13.64 5.06
CA ILE A 478 4.04 14.86 4.28
C ILE A 478 3.44 16.03 5.07
N ALA A 479 4.28 16.99 5.45
CA ALA A 479 3.94 18.08 6.36
C ALA A 479 4.06 19.45 5.67
N GLY A 480 2.94 20.18 5.63
CA GLY A 480 2.86 21.59 5.23
C GLY A 480 2.78 22.52 6.44
N ALA A 481 3.52 23.63 6.39
CA ALA A 481 3.45 24.67 7.41
C ALA A 481 2.08 25.38 7.40
N GLY A 482 1.53 25.70 8.57
CA GLY A 482 0.26 26.42 8.65
C GLY A 482 0.34 27.93 8.43
N ILE A 483 -0.78 28.63 8.65
CA ILE A 483 -0.93 30.06 8.32
C ILE A 483 0.05 30.89 9.17
N GLY A 484 0.90 31.69 8.52
CA GLY A 484 2.01 32.45 9.11
C GLY A 484 3.36 31.76 8.95
N GLY A 485 3.36 30.46 8.60
CA GLY A 485 4.54 29.65 8.36
C GLY A 485 5.17 29.85 6.99
N ASN A 486 6.29 29.16 6.73
CA ASN A 486 6.95 29.21 5.43
C ASN A 486 6.19 28.37 4.37
N ALA A 487 6.64 28.45 3.12
CA ALA A 487 6.00 27.78 1.99
C ALA A 487 6.57 26.37 1.70
N PHE A 488 7.32 25.79 2.65
CA PHE A 488 7.95 24.49 2.48
C PHE A 488 7.00 23.35 2.84
N ILE A 489 7.09 22.29 2.07
CA ILE A 489 6.60 20.96 2.40
C ILE A 489 7.80 20.14 2.87
N ARG A 490 7.64 19.38 3.95
CA ARG A 490 8.67 18.49 4.50
C ARG A 490 8.15 17.07 4.58
N ILE A 491 9.00 16.11 4.23
CA ILE A 491 8.65 14.70 4.11
C ILE A 491 9.47 13.93 5.16
N PHE A 492 8.80 13.07 5.91
CA PHE A 492 9.37 12.29 6.99
C PHE A 492 8.95 10.82 6.88
N LYS A 493 9.83 9.91 7.32
CA LYS A 493 9.40 8.56 7.71
C LYS A 493 8.55 8.62 8.97
N TRP A 494 7.78 7.57 9.25
CA TRP A 494 6.90 7.50 10.42
C TRP A 494 7.65 7.64 11.76
N ASP A 495 8.93 7.26 11.82
CA ASP A 495 9.80 7.43 13.00
C ASP A 495 10.30 8.88 13.21
N GLY A 496 9.92 9.81 12.33
CA GLY A 496 10.33 11.21 12.35
C GLY A 496 11.64 11.51 11.62
N THR A 497 12.24 10.51 10.97
CA THR A 497 13.44 10.73 10.13
C THR A 497 13.10 11.60 8.93
N PHE A 498 13.78 12.74 8.79
CA PHE A 498 13.62 13.67 7.67
C PHE A 498 14.15 13.06 6.36
N LYS A 499 13.29 12.98 5.33
CA LYS A 499 13.67 12.55 3.96
C LYS A 499 14.04 13.75 3.08
N LYS A 500 13.11 14.71 2.92
CA LYS A 500 13.22 15.77 1.91
C LYS A 500 12.40 17.01 2.26
N GLN A 501 12.75 18.16 1.67
CA GLN A 501 11.90 19.35 1.66
C GLN A 501 11.71 19.89 0.23
N ILE A 502 10.53 20.44 -0.04
CA ILE A 502 10.12 20.97 -1.35
C ILE A 502 9.59 22.39 -1.15
N LEU A 503 10.03 23.33 -1.99
CA LEU A 503 9.48 24.68 -2.01
C LEU A 503 8.22 24.71 -2.88
N ALA A 504 7.04 24.56 -2.27
CA ALA A 504 5.78 24.46 -3.00
C ALA A 504 5.33 25.81 -3.61
N HIS A 505 5.63 26.89 -2.90
CA HIS A 505 5.24 28.26 -3.27
C HIS A 505 6.38 29.24 -2.98
N PRO A 506 6.38 30.45 -3.54
CA PRO A 506 7.47 31.41 -3.30
C PRO A 506 7.74 31.64 -1.81
N ASP A 507 9.01 31.78 -1.41
CA ASP A 507 9.42 31.82 0.01
C ASP A 507 8.76 32.91 0.87
N PHE A 508 8.34 34.00 0.22
CA PHE A 508 7.62 35.12 0.85
C PHE A 508 6.17 34.77 1.19
N TYR A 509 5.61 33.69 0.64
CA TYR A 509 4.26 33.25 0.92
C TYR A 509 4.14 32.72 2.36
N LYS A 510 3.15 33.26 3.09
CA LYS A 510 2.87 32.91 4.50
C LYS A 510 1.42 32.48 4.75
N GLY A 511 0.63 32.21 3.71
CA GLY A 511 -0.79 31.85 3.88
C GLY A 511 -1.02 30.38 4.30
N GLY A 512 0.04 29.61 4.53
CA GLY A 512 0.00 28.20 4.89
C GLY A 512 -0.17 27.27 3.69
N VAL A 513 0.37 26.07 3.80
CA VAL A 513 0.40 25.07 2.73
C VAL A 513 -0.43 23.86 3.15
N ARG A 514 -1.51 23.58 2.41
CA ARG A 514 -2.21 22.29 2.51
C ARG A 514 -1.55 21.29 1.58
N VAL A 515 -1.57 20.03 1.97
CA VAL A 515 -0.96 18.91 1.26
C VAL A 515 -1.95 17.75 1.16
N SER A 516 -1.92 17.06 0.02
CA SER A 516 -2.58 15.78 -0.23
C SER A 516 -1.69 14.98 -1.18
N LEU A 517 -1.85 13.66 -1.23
CA LEU A 517 -1.17 12.80 -2.19
C LEU A 517 -2.20 12.20 -3.15
N MET A 518 -1.85 12.16 -4.43
CA MET A 518 -2.70 11.64 -5.51
C MET A 518 -2.04 10.43 -6.16
N LYS A 519 -2.76 9.34 -6.35
CA LYS A 519 -2.37 8.26 -7.25
C LYS A 519 -2.85 8.60 -8.66
N TYR A 520 -1.93 8.59 -9.63
CA TYR A 520 -2.27 8.85 -11.02
C TYR A 520 -1.73 7.73 -11.91
N GLY A 521 -2.64 6.95 -12.50
CA GLY A 521 -2.31 5.96 -13.53
C GLY A 521 -1.97 6.62 -14.85
N GLN A 522 -0.84 6.21 -15.45
CA GLN A 522 -0.44 6.63 -16.80
C GLN A 522 -1.06 5.77 -17.89
#